data_AF-A0AAC9NS56-F1
#
_entry.id   AF-A0AAC9NS56-F1
#
_cell.length_a   1.000
_cell.length_b   1.000
_cell.length_c   1.000
_cell.angle_alpha   90.00
_cell.angle_beta   90.00
_cell.angle_gamma   90.00
#
_symmetry.space_group_name_H-M   'P 1'
#
loop_
_entity.id
_entity.type
_entity.pdbx_description
1 polymer ?
#
loop_
_entity_poly.entity_id
_entity_poly.type
_entity_poly.pdbx_seq_one_letter_code
_entity_poly.pdbx_strand_id
1 'polypeptide(L)'
;MKRSILSMIVATSLTTAAYAGDMDTENKWEKGAKDAWIDGKAEATLLFNGNLDSFDINTDVKDGNVVLTGKVENSVDKKLAEELVTNIDGVTSVDNKLTVVADNDMHKEMSDDMEDTVDEGTSELTDAKIATVIKTRLLMDTDISGFDIDVDVENGVVTLTGEVDSDAERDLAVEIAKNASDVKDVESDLRVVTETAMN
;
A
#
# COMPACT_ATOMS: atom_id res chain seq x y z
N MET A 1 -28.63 14.59 -41.19
CA MET A 1 -27.83 13.38 -40.89
C MET A 1 -27.41 13.43 -39.43
N LYS A 2 -27.57 12.32 -38.69
CA LYS A 2 -26.98 11.94 -37.36
C LYS A 2 -27.51 12.75 -36.14
N ARG A 3 -28.44 12.23 -35.29
CA ARG A 3 -28.35 11.23 -34.18
C ARG A 3 -27.28 11.66 -33.14
N SER A 4 -27.52 11.75 -31.82
CA SER A 4 -28.28 10.86 -30.91
C SER A 4 -28.56 11.52 -29.55
N ILE A 5 -29.62 11.05 -28.91
CA ILE A 5 -30.08 11.26 -27.52
C ILE A 5 -29.20 10.44 -26.55
N LEU A 6 -29.07 10.86 -25.27
CA LEU A 6 -28.89 10.10 -24.00
C LEU A 6 -28.27 11.10 -22.98
N SER A 7 -28.71 11.30 -21.73
CA SER A 7 -29.37 10.43 -20.78
C SER A 7 -30.16 11.29 -19.78
N MET A 8 -31.42 10.94 -19.55
CA MET A 8 -32.32 11.55 -18.58
C MET A 8 -32.23 10.68 -17.32
N ILE A 9 -31.63 11.19 -16.24
CA ILE A 9 -31.61 10.47 -14.96
C ILE A 9 -33.04 10.50 -14.41
N VAL A 10 -33.73 9.36 -14.48
CA VAL A 10 -35.06 9.18 -13.91
C VAL A 10 -34.88 8.84 -12.43
N ALA A 11 -35.14 9.81 -11.55
CA ALA A 11 -35.30 9.55 -10.12
C ALA A 11 -36.73 9.01 -9.89
N THR A 12 -36.87 7.69 -9.72
CA THR A 12 -38.12 7.08 -9.30
C THR A 12 -38.27 7.21 -7.79
N SER A 13 -39.10 8.15 -7.32
CA SER A 13 -39.54 8.21 -5.92
C SER A 13 -40.62 7.16 -5.66
N LEU A 14 -40.32 6.12 -4.88
CA LEU A 14 -41.33 5.22 -4.33
C LEU A 14 -41.95 5.85 -3.08
N THR A 15 -43.22 6.23 -3.18
CA THR A 15 -44.06 6.58 -2.04
C THR A 15 -44.65 5.32 -1.42
N THR A 16 -44.27 5.00 -0.18
CA THR A 16 -45.00 4.06 0.68
C THR A 16 -45.13 4.64 2.10
N ALA A 17 -46.32 4.45 2.68
CA ALA A 17 -46.89 5.22 3.78
C ALA A 17 -46.28 4.98 5.17
N ALA A 18 -46.20 6.09 5.93
CA ALA A 18 -46.26 6.27 7.39
C ALA A 18 -45.79 5.13 8.34
N TYR A 19 -44.53 5.25 8.78
CA TYR A 19 -44.16 5.09 10.19
C TYR A 19 -43.42 6.36 10.61
N ALA A 20 -44.00 7.15 11.52
CA ALA A 20 -43.35 8.30 12.12
C ALA A 20 -42.34 7.81 13.16
N GLY A 21 -41.12 7.52 12.71
CA GLY A 21 -39.91 7.54 13.51
C GLY A 21 -39.06 8.72 13.02
N ASP A 22 -38.48 9.48 13.95
CA ASP A 22 -37.62 10.64 13.70
C ASP A 22 -36.76 10.48 12.44
N MET A 23 -37.09 11.26 11.39
CA MET A 23 -36.31 11.33 10.15
C MET A 23 -35.18 12.36 10.30
N ASP A 24 -34.21 12.06 11.17
CA ASP A 24 -32.85 12.63 11.12
C ASP A 24 -31.98 11.85 10.11
N THR A 25 -32.58 11.47 8.98
CA THR A 25 -31.96 10.58 7.98
C THR A 25 -31.25 11.32 6.84
N GLU A 26 -31.33 12.65 6.78
CA GLU A 26 -30.87 13.40 5.59
C GLU A 26 -29.35 13.53 5.45
N ASN A 27 -28.52 13.32 6.49
CA ASN A 27 -27.08 13.61 6.41
C ASN A 27 -26.13 12.44 6.70
N LYS A 28 -26.61 11.27 7.17
CA LYS A 28 -25.71 10.16 7.56
C LYS A 28 -24.99 9.51 6.39
N TRP A 29 -25.71 9.31 5.28
CA TRP A 29 -25.16 8.73 4.06
C TRP A 29 -24.12 9.65 3.41
N GLU A 30 -24.42 10.96 3.30
CA GLU A 30 -23.50 11.94 2.73
C GLU A 30 -22.23 12.07 3.57
N LYS A 31 -22.36 12.03 4.90
CA LYS A 31 -21.23 12.07 5.82
C LYS A 31 -20.34 10.83 5.69
N GLY A 32 -20.95 9.63 5.68
CA GLY A 32 -20.20 8.38 5.49
C GLY A 32 -19.48 8.31 4.13
N ALA A 33 -20.09 8.83 3.06
CA ALA A 33 -19.44 8.90 1.75
C ALA A 33 -18.27 9.89 1.72
N LYS A 34 -18.37 11.02 2.43
CA LYS A 34 -17.28 11.99 2.59
C LYS A 34 -16.12 11.38 3.38
N ASP A 35 -16.41 10.70 4.49
CA ASP A 35 -15.39 10.07 5.33
C ASP A 35 -14.66 8.95 4.58
N ALA A 36 -15.38 8.08 3.86
CA ALA A 36 -14.77 7.04 3.04
C ALA A 36 -13.88 7.59 1.92
N TRP A 37 -14.25 8.75 1.36
CA TRP A 37 -13.43 9.43 0.36
C TRP A 37 -12.16 10.04 0.96
N ILE A 38 -12.25 10.60 2.17
CA ILE A 38 -11.08 11.10 2.91
C ILE A 38 -10.15 9.94 3.27
N ASP A 39 -10.70 8.81 3.72
CA ASP A 39 -9.97 7.60 4.06
C ASP A 39 -9.15 7.09 2.87
N GLY A 40 -9.80 6.86 1.72
CA GLY A 40 -9.10 6.43 0.51
C GLY A 40 -8.04 7.43 0.01
N LYS A 41 -8.25 8.73 0.21
CA LYS A 41 -7.22 9.75 -0.07
C LYS A 41 -6.05 9.66 0.90
N ALA A 42 -6.30 9.42 2.18
CA ALA A 42 -5.28 9.28 3.20
C ALA A 42 -4.42 8.04 2.93
N GLU A 43 -5.05 6.90 2.66
CA GLU A 43 -4.36 5.67 2.26
C GLU A 43 -3.48 5.89 1.02
N ALA A 44 -4.02 6.49 -0.05
CA ALA A 44 -3.25 6.78 -1.26
C ALA A 44 -2.08 7.73 -0.99
N THR A 45 -2.29 8.78 -0.20
CA THR A 45 -1.25 9.76 0.12
C THR A 45 -0.09 9.12 0.88
N LEU A 46 -0.39 8.25 1.85
CA LEU A 46 0.61 7.52 2.62
C LEU A 46 1.32 6.49 1.75
N LEU A 47 0.57 5.72 0.95
CA LEU A 47 1.11 4.67 0.07
C LEU A 47 2.09 5.20 -0.97
N PHE A 48 1.78 6.34 -1.59
CA PHE A 48 2.64 6.93 -2.62
C PHE A 48 3.69 7.89 -2.06
N ASN A 49 3.81 8.01 -0.74
CA ASN A 49 4.89 8.78 -0.14
C ASN A 49 6.18 7.94 -0.11
N GLY A 50 7.14 8.27 -0.97
CA GLY A 50 8.42 7.54 -1.04
C GLY A 50 9.32 7.65 0.20
N ASN A 51 8.92 8.40 1.24
CA ASN A 51 9.68 8.55 2.49
C ASN A 51 8.96 7.90 3.69
N LEU A 52 7.89 7.14 3.47
CA LEU A 52 7.16 6.41 4.51
C LEU A 52 6.97 4.96 4.10
N ASP A 53 7.26 4.04 5.02
CA ASP A 53 6.66 2.71 4.95
C ASP A 53 5.21 2.79 5.46
N SER A 54 4.26 2.80 4.53
CA SER A 54 2.84 2.90 4.84
C SER A 54 2.19 1.57 5.18
N PHE A 55 2.88 0.43 4.97
CA PHE A 55 2.22 -0.89 5.01
C PHE A 55 1.80 -1.32 6.41
N ASP A 56 2.37 -0.69 7.43
CA ASP A 56 2.02 -0.88 8.84
C ASP A 56 1.20 0.29 9.40
N ILE A 57 0.70 1.20 8.55
CA ILE A 57 -0.12 2.34 8.92
C ILE A 57 -1.57 2.09 8.48
N ASN A 58 -2.51 2.18 9.40
CA ASN A 58 -3.95 2.08 9.14
C ASN A 58 -4.65 3.41 9.46
N THR A 59 -5.61 3.79 8.61
CA THR A 59 -6.47 4.97 8.78
C THR A 59 -7.90 4.58 9.14
N ASP A 60 -8.56 5.37 9.98
CA ASP A 60 -10.02 5.32 10.19
C ASP A 60 -10.52 6.76 10.20
N VAL A 61 -11.60 7.03 9.47
CA VAL A 61 -12.15 8.38 9.32
C VAL A 61 -13.59 8.42 9.83
N LYS A 62 -13.84 9.37 10.73
CA LYS A 62 -15.18 9.69 11.21
C LYS A 62 -15.37 11.19 11.33
N ASP A 63 -16.35 11.70 10.60
CA ASP A 63 -16.73 13.10 10.60
C ASP A 63 -15.55 14.03 10.26
N GLY A 64 -14.71 13.62 9.31
CA GLY A 64 -13.48 14.31 8.94
C GLY A 64 -12.33 14.22 9.96
N ASN A 65 -12.49 13.48 11.06
CA ASN A 65 -11.41 13.20 12.00
C ASN A 65 -10.74 11.89 11.61
N VAL A 66 -9.43 11.94 11.37
CA VAL A 66 -8.64 10.78 10.96
C VAL A 66 -7.89 10.23 12.17
N VAL A 67 -7.96 8.92 12.40
CA VAL A 67 -7.15 8.24 13.40
C VAL A 67 -6.08 7.44 12.69
N LEU A 68 -4.81 7.73 12.99
CA LEU A 68 -3.68 6.95 12.50
C LEU A 68 -3.28 5.92 13.54
N THR A 69 -3.23 4.65 13.14
CA THR A 69 -2.82 3.54 14.01
C THR A 69 -1.82 2.65 13.31
N GLY A 70 -1.08 1.85 14.08
CA GLY A 70 -0.05 0.96 13.55
C GLY A 70 1.36 1.34 13.99
N LYS A 71 2.35 0.99 13.18
CA LYS A 71 3.78 1.09 13.51
C LYS A 71 4.53 1.95 12.51
N VAL A 72 5.57 2.61 12.99
CA VAL A 72 6.55 3.35 12.18
C VAL A 72 7.94 3.22 12.81
N GLU A 73 8.98 3.28 12.00
CA GLU A 73 10.36 3.03 12.41
C GLU A 73 10.90 4.11 13.36
N ASN A 74 10.50 5.36 13.11
CA ASN A 74 11.05 6.48 13.85
C ASN A 74 10.03 7.61 14.07
N SER A 75 10.40 8.56 14.92
CA SER A 75 9.53 9.69 15.26
C SER A 75 9.35 10.72 14.13
N VAL A 76 10.22 10.70 13.11
CA VAL A 76 10.11 11.55 11.93
C VAL A 76 8.98 11.02 11.05
N ASP A 77 8.96 9.73 10.78
CA ASP A 77 7.90 9.07 9.99
C ASP A 77 6.54 9.24 10.65
N LYS A 78 6.48 9.08 11.98
CA LYS A 78 5.28 9.36 12.75
C LYS A 78 4.71 10.75 12.49
N LYS A 79 5.57 11.78 12.47
CA LYS A 79 5.16 13.18 12.24
C LYS A 79 4.83 13.44 10.77
N LEU A 80 5.60 12.85 9.86
CA LEU A 80 5.39 12.98 8.43
C LEU A 80 4.02 12.41 8.03
N ALA A 81 3.65 11.23 8.55
CA ALA A 81 2.33 10.65 8.32
C ALA A 81 1.19 11.58 8.79
N GLU A 82 1.34 12.18 9.97
CA GLU A 82 0.39 13.16 10.50
C GLU A 82 0.30 14.42 9.65
N GLU A 83 1.44 14.97 9.22
CA GLU A 83 1.51 16.17 8.38
C GLU A 83 0.85 15.95 7.01
N LEU A 84 1.16 14.82 6.36
CA LEU A 84 0.58 14.48 5.06
C LEU A 84 -0.94 14.36 5.14
N VAL A 85 -1.44 13.65 6.14
CA VAL A 85 -2.89 13.43 6.32
C VAL A 85 -3.60 14.72 6.73
N THR A 86 -2.98 15.55 7.56
CA THR A 86 -3.54 16.86 7.97
C THR A 86 -3.79 17.78 6.77
N ASN A 87 -2.99 17.68 5.71
CA ASN A 87 -3.10 18.52 4.52
C ASN A 87 -4.13 18.02 3.48
N ILE A 88 -4.87 16.94 3.78
CA ILE A 88 -5.90 16.41 2.87
C ILE A 88 -7.19 17.22 3.00
N ASP A 89 -7.74 17.67 1.86
CA ASP A 89 -9.02 18.37 1.80
C ASP A 89 -10.15 17.56 2.47
N GLY A 90 -10.78 18.17 3.48
CA GLY A 90 -11.86 17.56 4.26
C GLY A 90 -11.43 17.00 5.61
N VAL A 91 -10.12 16.85 5.85
CA VAL A 91 -9.59 16.51 7.17
C VAL A 91 -9.77 17.70 8.11
N THR A 92 -10.40 17.45 9.25
CA THR A 92 -10.66 18.43 10.31
C THR A 92 -9.64 18.29 11.43
N SER A 93 -9.27 17.06 11.78
CA SER A 93 -8.22 16.77 12.75
C SER A 93 -7.59 15.40 12.50
N VAL A 94 -6.38 15.21 13.02
CA VAL A 94 -5.66 13.94 12.98
C VAL A 94 -5.30 13.53 14.41
N ASP A 95 -5.73 12.33 14.81
CA ASP A 95 -5.36 11.69 16.07
C ASP A 95 -4.29 10.63 15.78
N ASN A 96 -3.03 11.02 15.97
CA ASN A 96 -1.87 10.20 15.63
C ASN A 96 -1.48 9.23 16.76
N LYS A 97 -1.99 8.01 16.68
CA LYS A 97 -1.71 6.90 17.61
C LYS A 97 -0.67 5.91 17.08
N LEU A 98 0.14 6.32 16.11
CA LEU A 98 1.24 5.48 15.62
C LEU A 98 2.24 5.16 16.73
N THR A 99 2.69 3.92 16.78
CA THR A 99 3.72 3.48 17.73
C THR A 99 5.06 3.51 17.02
N VAL A 100 6.00 4.28 17.58
CA VAL A 100 7.38 4.26 17.09
C VAL A 100 8.05 3.01 17.64
N VAL A 101 8.32 2.06 16.75
CA VAL A 101 9.16 0.90 17.05
C VAL A 101 10.58 1.28 16.70
N ALA A 102 11.27 1.88 17.67
CA ALA A 102 12.71 2.05 17.54
C ALA A 102 13.33 0.65 17.56
N ASP A 103 14.06 0.27 16.50
CA ASP A 103 14.95 -0.89 16.50
C ASP A 103 16.05 -0.69 17.55
N ASN A 104 15.70 -0.96 18.81
CA ASN A 104 16.63 -1.33 19.86
C ASN A 104 16.32 -2.77 20.22
N ASP A 105 16.54 -3.68 19.28
CA ASP A 105 16.92 -5.08 19.48
C ASP A 105 16.70 -5.79 18.14
N MET A 106 17.76 -5.99 17.34
CA MET A 106 17.99 -7.18 16.49
C MET A 106 19.42 -7.23 15.90
N HIS A 107 20.41 -6.81 16.69
CA HIS A 107 21.77 -7.38 16.63
C HIS A 107 22.23 -7.65 18.06
N LYS A 108 21.68 -8.70 18.67
CA LYS A 108 22.34 -9.37 19.79
C LYS A 108 22.19 -10.88 19.65
N GLU A 109 23.35 -11.50 19.76
CA GLU A 109 23.71 -12.80 19.23
C GLU A 109 23.04 -13.99 19.94
N MET A 110 22.93 -15.09 19.18
CA MET A 110 23.11 -16.49 19.58
C MET A 110 23.08 -16.82 21.09
N SER A 111 22.08 -17.59 21.51
CA SER A 111 22.30 -18.89 22.18
C SER A 111 20.99 -19.60 22.50
N ASP A 112 20.90 -20.84 22.01
CA ASP A 112 20.22 -22.02 22.55
C ASP A 112 18.72 -22.01 22.89
N ASP A 113 18.05 -22.99 22.27
CA ASP A 113 16.88 -23.71 22.76
C ASP A 113 15.56 -22.95 22.86
N MET A 114 14.86 -22.75 21.74
CA MET A 114 13.47 -23.22 21.65
C MET A 114 12.94 -23.27 20.22
N GLU A 115 12.62 -24.50 19.83
CA GLU A 115 11.99 -24.96 18.60
C GLU A 115 10.50 -24.58 18.55
N ASP A 116 10.05 -24.26 17.32
CA ASP A 116 8.69 -24.37 16.77
C ASP A 116 7.48 -23.80 17.53
N THR A 117 6.99 -22.67 17.03
CA THR A 117 5.80 -22.66 16.16
C THR A 117 5.79 -21.38 15.34
N VAL A 118 6.45 -21.38 14.18
CA VAL A 118 6.11 -20.44 13.11
C VAL A 118 4.79 -20.92 12.52
N ASP A 119 3.75 -20.11 12.73
CA ASP A 119 2.42 -20.34 12.17
C ASP A 119 2.51 -20.26 10.64
N GLU A 120 2.58 -21.41 9.99
CA GLU A 120 2.73 -21.59 8.53
C GLU A 120 1.70 -20.76 7.72
N GLY A 121 0.53 -20.46 8.30
CA GLY A 121 -0.48 -19.60 7.68
C GLY A 121 -0.16 -18.10 7.65
N THR A 122 0.77 -17.61 8.48
CA THR A 122 1.20 -16.21 8.49
C THR A 122 2.32 -15.93 7.49
N SER A 123 3.14 -16.94 7.16
CA SER A 123 4.25 -16.77 6.21
C SER A 123 3.73 -16.58 4.78
N GLU A 124 2.78 -17.39 4.32
CA GLU A 124 2.23 -17.26 2.95
C GLU A 124 1.54 -15.91 2.71
N LEU A 125 0.83 -15.38 3.71
CA LEU A 125 0.19 -14.07 3.64
C LEU A 125 1.23 -12.93 3.61
N THR A 126 2.35 -13.12 4.32
CA THR A 126 3.47 -12.19 4.34
C THR A 126 4.20 -12.21 3.00
N ASP A 127 4.52 -13.38 2.47
CA ASP A 127 5.16 -13.57 1.16
C ASP A 127 4.31 -12.99 0.02
N ALA A 128 2.99 -13.21 0.06
CA ALA A 128 2.07 -12.62 -0.91
C ALA A 128 2.03 -11.08 -0.84
N LYS A 129 2.12 -10.50 0.36
CA LYS A 129 2.23 -9.04 0.56
C LYS A 129 3.54 -8.53 -0.05
N ILE A 130 4.67 -9.16 0.27
CA ILE A 130 6.00 -8.81 -0.28
C ILE A 130 5.95 -8.84 -1.81
N ALA A 131 5.48 -9.94 -2.40
CA ALA A 131 5.38 -10.10 -3.85
C ALA A 131 4.55 -8.99 -4.49
N THR A 132 3.40 -8.65 -3.89
CA THR A 132 2.50 -7.60 -4.38
C THR A 132 3.16 -6.23 -4.37
N VAL A 133 3.86 -5.90 -3.29
CA VAL A 133 4.57 -4.62 -3.14
C VAL A 133 5.68 -4.50 -4.18
N ILE A 134 6.51 -5.53 -4.32
CA ILE A 134 7.63 -5.52 -5.28
C ILE A 134 7.09 -5.41 -6.70
N LYS A 135 6.11 -6.24 -7.11
CA LYS A 135 5.50 -6.16 -8.44
C LYS A 135 4.92 -4.78 -8.71
N THR A 136 4.23 -4.18 -7.73
CA THR A 136 3.66 -2.83 -7.90
C THR A 136 4.75 -1.79 -8.12
N ARG A 137 5.84 -1.83 -7.34
CA ARG A 137 6.96 -0.88 -7.48
C ARG A 137 7.67 -1.02 -8.82
N LEU A 138 7.95 -2.26 -9.25
CA LEU A 138 8.55 -2.53 -10.56
C LEU A 138 7.68 -2.02 -11.72
N LEU A 139 6.35 -2.19 -11.62
CA LEU A 139 5.41 -1.71 -12.65
C LEU A 139 5.28 -0.18 -12.70
N MET A 140 5.62 0.51 -11.62
CA MET A 140 5.54 1.98 -11.52
C MET A 140 6.86 2.67 -11.89
N ASP A 141 7.96 1.94 -11.91
CA ASP A 141 9.26 2.46 -12.28
C ASP A 141 9.35 2.64 -13.80
N THR A 142 9.82 3.80 -14.26
CA THR A 142 9.90 4.13 -15.68
C THR A 142 11.16 3.64 -16.36
N ASP A 143 12.19 3.31 -15.57
CA ASP A 143 13.49 2.84 -16.04
C ASP A 143 13.58 1.30 -16.02
N ILE A 144 12.48 0.62 -15.64
CA ILE A 144 12.35 -0.84 -15.63
C ILE A 144 11.15 -1.28 -16.47
N SER A 145 11.36 -2.29 -17.29
CA SER A 145 10.30 -3.05 -17.94
C SER A 145 9.65 -4.01 -16.95
N GLY A 146 8.93 -3.47 -15.96
CA GLY A 146 8.39 -4.25 -14.83
C GLY A 146 7.37 -5.34 -15.22
N PHE A 147 6.88 -5.35 -16.47
CA PHE A 147 6.04 -6.43 -17.01
C PHE A 147 6.82 -7.67 -17.43
N ASP A 148 8.13 -7.54 -17.68
CA ASP A 148 9.01 -8.62 -18.12
C ASP A 148 9.78 -9.27 -16.96
N ILE A 149 9.51 -8.81 -15.72
CA ILE A 149 10.08 -9.31 -14.47
C ILE A 149 9.00 -10.02 -13.66
N ASP A 150 9.19 -11.32 -13.45
CA ASP A 150 8.42 -12.12 -12.52
C ASP A 150 9.06 -12.10 -11.12
N VAL A 151 8.20 -12.02 -10.12
CA VAL A 151 8.57 -11.97 -8.70
C VAL A 151 7.87 -13.10 -7.98
N ASP A 152 8.66 -13.98 -7.37
CA ASP A 152 8.23 -15.04 -6.46
C ASP A 152 8.84 -14.80 -5.09
N VAL A 153 8.11 -15.17 -4.03
CA VAL A 153 8.56 -15.00 -2.64
C VAL A 153 8.24 -16.26 -1.86
N GLU A 154 9.24 -16.77 -1.14
CA GLU A 154 9.09 -17.93 -0.28
C GLU A 154 9.84 -17.70 1.03
N ASN A 155 9.11 -17.69 2.15
CA ASN A 155 9.64 -17.48 3.50
C ASN A 155 10.46 -16.18 3.66
N GLY A 156 10.07 -15.12 2.94
CA GLY A 156 10.75 -13.82 2.89
C GLY A 156 11.98 -13.76 1.97
N VAL A 157 12.26 -14.82 1.19
CA VAL A 157 13.29 -14.81 0.15
C VAL A 157 12.63 -14.50 -1.19
N VAL A 158 13.07 -13.43 -1.83
CA VAL A 158 12.55 -12.98 -3.12
C VAL A 158 13.39 -13.56 -4.24
N THR A 159 12.75 -14.13 -5.26
CA THR A 159 13.39 -14.53 -6.51
C THR A 159 12.87 -13.66 -7.65
N LEU A 160 13.77 -12.96 -8.33
CA LEU A 160 13.49 -12.19 -9.53
C LEU A 160 13.89 -12.98 -10.77
N THR A 161 12.94 -13.26 -11.65
CA THR A 161 13.17 -13.95 -12.93
C THR A 161 12.64 -13.14 -14.10
N GLY A 162 13.19 -13.36 -15.30
CA GLY A 162 12.78 -12.62 -16.49
C GLY A 162 13.93 -12.05 -17.30
N GLU A 163 13.61 -11.08 -18.15
CA GLU A 163 14.52 -10.43 -19.08
C GLU A 163 14.56 -8.93 -18.82
N VAL A 164 15.76 -8.34 -18.89
CA VAL A 164 15.99 -6.89 -18.73
C VAL A 164 16.96 -6.41 -19.80
N ASP A 165 16.89 -5.14 -20.17
CA ASP A 165 17.63 -4.56 -21.30
C ASP A 165 19.07 -4.19 -20.91
N SER A 166 19.35 -4.04 -19.61
CA SER A 166 20.68 -3.65 -19.13
C SER A 166 21.03 -4.18 -17.74
N ASP A 167 22.33 -4.20 -17.44
CA ASP A 167 22.82 -4.48 -16.08
C ASP A 167 22.29 -3.45 -15.07
N ALA A 168 22.13 -2.18 -15.47
CA ALA A 168 21.63 -1.13 -14.59
C ALA A 168 20.16 -1.37 -14.20
N GLU A 169 19.34 -1.81 -15.15
CA GLU A 169 17.94 -2.18 -14.91
C GLU A 169 17.83 -3.38 -13.98
N ARG A 170 18.68 -4.42 -14.17
CA ARG A 170 18.77 -5.54 -13.23
C ARG A 170 19.08 -5.06 -11.81
N ASP A 171 20.11 -4.25 -11.67
CA ASP A 171 20.60 -3.80 -10.38
C ASP A 171 19.53 -2.94 -9.66
N LEU A 172 18.80 -2.10 -10.42
CA LEU A 172 17.67 -1.33 -9.92
C LEU A 172 16.49 -2.22 -9.48
N ALA A 173 16.16 -3.26 -10.26
CA ALA A 173 15.11 -4.21 -9.88
C ALA A 173 15.45 -4.94 -8.56
N VAL A 174 16.72 -5.33 -8.38
CA VAL A 174 17.23 -5.92 -7.14
C VAL A 174 17.14 -4.93 -5.98
N GLU A 175 17.49 -3.66 -6.21
CA GLU A 175 17.40 -2.62 -5.19
C GLU A 175 15.95 -2.37 -4.75
N ILE A 176 15.00 -2.31 -5.70
CA ILE A 176 13.57 -2.17 -5.41
C ILE A 176 13.07 -3.34 -4.56
N ALA A 177 13.47 -4.58 -4.90
CA ALA A 177 13.11 -5.77 -4.14
C ALA A 177 13.70 -5.75 -2.73
N LYS A 178 14.97 -5.36 -2.56
CA LYS A 178 15.63 -5.28 -1.24
C LYS A 178 15.01 -4.23 -0.32
N ASN A 179 14.46 -3.16 -0.89
CA ASN A 179 13.81 -2.10 -0.12
C ASN A 179 12.34 -2.40 0.20
N ALA A 180 11.82 -3.59 -0.13
CA ALA A 180 10.50 -4.02 0.33
C ALA A 180 10.59 -4.58 1.76
N SER A 181 9.62 -4.22 2.58
CA SER A 181 9.53 -4.63 3.99
C SER A 181 9.42 -6.15 4.11
N ASP A 182 9.94 -6.72 5.20
CA ASP A 182 9.93 -8.17 5.48
C ASP A 182 10.76 -9.05 4.53
N VAL A 183 11.48 -8.45 3.56
CA VAL A 183 12.45 -9.16 2.71
C VAL A 183 13.69 -9.53 3.50
N LYS A 184 14.00 -10.82 3.53
CA LYS A 184 15.21 -11.36 4.18
C LYS A 184 16.38 -11.45 3.23
N ASP A 185 16.12 -11.85 1.99
CA ASP A 185 17.13 -11.96 0.95
C ASP A 185 16.50 -11.80 -0.44
N VAL A 186 17.33 -11.46 -1.43
CA VAL A 186 16.93 -11.30 -2.83
C VAL A 186 17.90 -12.05 -3.73
N GLU A 187 17.38 -13.05 -4.43
CA GLU A 187 18.06 -13.78 -5.48
C GLU A 187 17.61 -13.26 -6.86
N SER A 188 18.58 -13.01 -7.74
CA SER A 188 18.32 -12.47 -9.07
C SER A 188 18.78 -13.45 -10.13
N ASP A 189 17.80 -14.04 -10.82
CA ASP A 189 17.96 -14.87 -12.01
C ASP A 189 17.62 -14.11 -13.32
N LEU A 190 17.52 -12.77 -13.22
CA LEU A 190 17.28 -11.88 -14.36
C LEU A 190 18.38 -11.97 -15.42
N ARG A 191 17.97 -12.06 -16.68
CA ARG A 191 18.87 -12.15 -17.83
C ARG A 191 18.93 -10.83 -18.57
N VAL A 192 20.14 -10.31 -18.74
CA VAL A 192 20.36 -9.12 -19.55
C VAL A 192 20.37 -9.51 -21.03
N VAL A 193 19.32 -9.15 -21.76
CA VAL A 193 19.24 -9.31 -23.22
C VAL A 193 19.85 -8.07 -23.85
N THR A 194 21.18 -8.07 -23.96
CA THR A 194 21.84 -7.08 -24.81
C THR A 194 21.42 -7.34 -26.25
N GLU A 195 20.63 -6.45 -26.84
CA GLU A 195 20.35 -6.48 -28.27
C GLU A 195 21.71 -6.34 -28.99
N THR A 196 22.25 -7.48 -29.42
CA THR A 196 23.48 -7.52 -30.18
C THR A 196 23.16 -6.82 -31.49
N ALA A 197 23.60 -5.56 -31.60
CA ALA A 197 23.55 -4.80 -32.84
C ALA A 197 24.11 -5.67 -33.96
N MET A 198 23.23 -6.22 -34.79
CA MET A 198 23.63 -6.96 -35.98
C MET A 198 24.27 -5.96 -36.93
N ASN A 199 25.59 -6.11 -37.13
CA ASN A 199 26.36 -5.43 -38.17
C ASN A 199 25.88 -5.81 -39.57
#